data_AF-A0A1D2A6B6-F1
#
_entry.id   AF-A0A1D2A6B6-F1
#
_cell.length_a   1.000
_cell.length_b   1.000
_cell.length_c   1.000
_cell.angle_alpha   90.00
_cell.angle_beta   90.00
_cell.angle_gamma   90.00
#
_symmetry.space_group_name_H-M   'P 1'
#
loop_
_entity.id
_entity.type
_entity.pdbx_description
1 polymer ?
#
loop_
_entity_poly.entity_id
_entity_poly.type
_entity_poly.pdbx_seq_one_letter_code
_entity_poly.pdbx_strand_id
1 'polypeptide(L)'
;MFSLLDRAYLLARGRAVYGGDPASAAAFFKSRGVPCPAGDAIAEHMLHAASDPVTLGALLAGVQGNGAAGGGSPRVLPAGHGTVGAGKDGAAEKGPADAQELALVELEAGPGTTRSGTEGSQGVDAAGRGTVSDPGPGRSRSLELAVLFWRAGLDIARNPSLLLLHWAMALGMGIFTGCIFLNVGLDISGAQNRAGGLFFILAFFAFTSLTAVDLFMAERRLVMREIKGGMYHPVSYLVTKAALDGLLLRVIPAFLYAAPFYPMMGLQSDSTIVAVFLFVLATFSLVVGAFALAVTVGCTTAGKASLVMNVVLLISLLVGGFFVNVASIAAWIRWLHYASVFFYAYTALITNEVATLSLDFVVEGYAAVKNVRGVAFLNIIGVDAGDLTRNIIILDCLYAGLLLVAMLVLWLRLPTTASMARVSRR
;
A
#
# COMPACT_ATOMS: atom_id res chain seq x y z
N MET A 1 20.77 -30.77 21.38
CA MET A 1 20.36 -29.73 20.41
C MET A 1 21.37 -28.58 20.35
N PHE A 2 21.82 -28.02 21.48
CA PHE A 2 22.83 -26.95 21.49
C PHE A 2 24.18 -27.34 20.85
N SER A 3 24.62 -28.59 21.02
CA SER A 3 25.82 -29.15 20.38
C SER A 3 25.69 -29.40 18.87
N LEU A 4 24.51 -29.21 18.27
CA LEU A 4 24.28 -29.33 16.83
C LEU A 4 24.48 -28.00 16.08
N LEU A 5 24.71 -26.91 16.81
CA LEU A 5 24.95 -25.59 16.23
C LEU A 5 26.41 -25.49 15.76
N ASP A 6 26.65 -24.96 14.57
CA ASP A 6 28.03 -24.69 14.12
C ASP A 6 28.64 -23.49 14.84
N ARG A 7 27.79 -22.53 15.23
CA ARG A 7 28.15 -21.33 16.00
C ARG A 7 26.99 -20.91 16.90
N ALA A 8 27.33 -20.44 18.10
CA ALA A 8 26.39 -19.84 19.03
C ALA A 8 26.76 -18.37 19.27
N TYR A 9 25.74 -17.50 19.22
CA TYR A 9 25.85 -16.09 19.56
C TYR A 9 24.87 -15.76 20.69
N LEU A 10 25.35 -15.06 21.71
CA LEU A 10 24.52 -14.55 22.80
C LEU A 10 24.51 -13.02 22.74
N LEU A 11 23.31 -12.45 22.63
CA LEU A 11 23.09 -11.01 22.60
C LEU A 11 22.36 -10.58 23.87
N ALA A 12 22.86 -9.55 24.54
CA ALA A 12 22.18 -8.94 25.68
C ALA A 12 22.25 -7.41 25.56
N ARG A 13 21.10 -6.75 25.72
CA ARG A 13 20.95 -5.28 25.59
C ARG A 13 21.59 -4.71 24.31
N GLY A 14 21.42 -5.40 23.18
CA GLY A 14 21.95 -4.98 21.87
C GLY A 14 23.46 -5.19 21.69
N ARG A 15 24.16 -5.84 22.63
CA ARG A 15 25.60 -6.15 22.54
C ARG A 15 25.83 -7.66 22.46
N ALA A 16 26.84 -8.06 21.68
CA ALA A 16 27.29 -9.45 21.65
C ALA A 16 28.08 -9.77 22.92
N VAL A 17 27.55 -10.69 23.72
CA VAL A 17 28.16 -11.19 24.96
C VAL A 17 29.06 -12.39 24.67
N TYR A 18 28.64 -13.24 23.73
CA TYR A 18 29.38 -14.43 23.31
C TYR A 18 29.19 -14.67 21.81
N GLY A 19 30.22 -15.15 21.14
CA GLY A 19 30.18 -15.55 19.74
C GLY A 19 31.28 -16.55 19.45
N GLY A 20 30.93 -17.82 19.20
CA GLY A 20 31.91 -18.88 19.01
C GLY A 20 31.30 -20.27 18.92
N ASP A 21 32.16 -21.29 19.01
CA ASP A 21 31.77 -22.70 19.01
C ASP A 21 30.99 -23.03 20.29
N PRO A 22 29.81 -23.70 20.21
CA PRO A 22 29.05 -24.15 21.38
C PRO A 22 29.87 -24.94 22.41
N ALA A 23 30.87 -25.71 21.99
CA ALA A 23 31.72 -26.49 22.89
C ALA A 23 32.59 -25.59 23.81
N SER A 24 33.00 -24.44 23.30
CA SER A 24 33.80 -23.45 24.05
C SER A 24 32.98 -22.54 24.96
N ALA A 25 31.64 -22.60 24.88
CA ALA A 25 30.76 -21.72 25.64
C ALA A 25 30.92 -21.96 27.16
N ALA A 26 30.90 -23.22 27.63
CA ALA A 26 31.06 -23.51 29.05
C ALA A 26 32.38 -22.99 29.64
N ALA A 27 33.47 -23.07 28.87
CA ALA A 27 34.77 -22.56 29.27
C ALA A 27 34.78 -21.03 29.37
N PHE A 28 34.09 -20.34 28.46
CA PHE A 28 33.95 -18.89 28.47
C PHE A 28 33.14 -18.39 29.68
N PHE A 29 32.00 -19.00 29.99
CA PHE A 29 31.21 -18.60 31.16
C PHE A 29 31.93 -18.91 32.48
N LYS A 30 32.69 -20.01 32.53
CA LYS A 30 33.56 -20.32 33.66
C LYS A 30 34.68 -19.28 33.84
N SER A 31 35.32 -18.80 32.77
CA SER A 31 36.39 -17.79 32.86
C SER A 31 35.88 -16.41 33.27
N ARG A 32 34.58 -16.15 33.10
CA ARG A 32 33.91 -14.90 33.51
C ARG A 32 33.25 -14.98 34.90
N GLY A 33 33.52 -16.03 35.67
CA GLY A 33 33.04 -16.16 37.04
C GLY A 33 31.59 -16.63 37.17
N VAL A 34 30.99 -17.16 36.08
CA VAL A 34 29.61 -17.67 36.05
C VAL A 34 29.62 -19.12 35.57
N PRO A 35 30.15 -20.08 36.36
CA PRO A 35 30.22 -21.48 35.94
C PRO A 35 28.83 -22.08 35.74
N CYS A 36 28.67 -22.93 34.71
CA CYS A 36 27.43 -23.66 34.51
C CYS A 36 27.20 -24.66 35.65
N PRO A 37 26.00 -24.72 36.26
CA PRO A 37 25.64 -25.74 37.25
C PRO A 37 25.73 -27.15 36.65
N ALA A 38 26.12 -28.12 37.48
CA ALA A 38 26.21 -29.52 37.06
C ALA A 38 24.80 -30.09 36.82
N GLY A 39 24.48 -30.41 35.57
CA GLY A 39 23.18 -30.97 35.17
C GLY A 39 22.33 -30.04 34.31
N ASP A 40 22.66 -28.75 34.25
CA ASP A 40 21.90 -27.77 33.45
C ASP A 40 22.40 -27.70 32.01
N ALA A 41 21.47 -27.46 31.08
CA ALA A 41 21.81 -27.22 29.69
C ALA A 41 22.56 -25.89 29.56
N ILE A 42 23.75 -25.91 28.96
CA ILE A 42 24.58 -24.70 28.71
C ILE A 42 23.78 -23.57 28.06
N ALA A 43 22.88 -23.88 27.12
CA ALA A 43 22.03 -22.89 26.47
C ALA A 43 21.09 -22.16 27.44
N GLU A 44 20.52 -22.88 28.41
CA GLU A 44 19.63 -22.31 29.43
C GLU A 44 20.43 -21.46 30.43
N HIS A 45 21.60 -21.96 30.85
CA HIS A 45 22.52 -21.18 31.69
C HIS A 45 22.96 -19.87 31.02
N MET A 46 23.29 -19.92 29.72
CA MET A 46 23.64 -18.74 28.93
C MET A 46 22.51 -17.69 28.93
N LEU A 47 21.26 -18.13 28.82
CA LEU A 47 20.10 -17.24 28.80
C LEU A 47 19.80 -16.67 30.20
N HIS A 48 19.94 -17.48 31.25
CA HIS A 48 19.78 -17.06 32.63
C HIS A 48 20.85 -16.01 33.03
N ALA A 49 22.11 -16.27 32.67
CA ALA A 49 23.23 -15.36 32.92
C ALA A 49 23.14 -14.06 32.10
N ALA A 50 22.48 -14.07 30.95
CA ALA A 50 22.21 -12.85 30.18
C ALA A 50 21.00 -12.05 30.69
N SER A 51 20.08 -12.70 31.42
CA SER A 51 18.84 -12.10 31.89
C SER A 51 18.96 -11.48 33.28
N ASP A 52 19.82 -12.03 34.14
CA ASP A 52 20.07 -11.48 35.47
C ASP A 52 21.04 -10.27 35.40
N PRO A 53 20.64 -9.08 35.90
CA PRO A 53 21.43 -7.86 35.81
C PRO A 53 22.80 -7.94 36.52
N VAL A 54 22.96 -8.79 37.53
CA VAL A 54 24.22 -8.92 38.28
C VAL A 54 25.24 -9.72 37.47
N THR A 55 24.82 -10.89 36.97
CA THR A 55 25.65 -11.75 36.11
C THR A 55 25.93 -11.11 34.75
N LEU A 56 24.96 -10.40 34.16
CA LEU A 56 25.16 -9.62 32.94
C LEU A 56 26.20 -8.50 33.14
N GLY A 57 26.21 -7.85 34.31
CA GLY A 57 27.20 -6.85 34.67
C GLY A 57 28.62 -7.42 34.67
N ALA A 58 28.83 -8.61 35.25
CA ALA A 58 30.12 -9.30 35.24
C ALA A 58 30.56 -9.74 33.82
N LEU A 59 29.60 -10.24 33.03
CA LEU A 59 29.85 -10.65 31.64
C LEU A 59 30.24 -9.46 30.75
N LEU A 60 29.58 -8.32 30.90
CA LEU A 60 29.87 -7.09 30.14
C LEU A 60 31.09 -6.33 30.68
N ALA A 61 31.36 -6.34 31.99
CA ALA A 61 32.52 -5.69 32.58
C ALA A 61 33.84 -6.30 32.06
N GLY A 62 33.91 -7.61 31.89
CA GLY A 62 35.07 -8.25 31.26
C GLY A 62 35.18 -8.01 29.74
N VAL A 63 34.14 -7.48 29.08
CA VAL A 63 34.24 -7.00 27.68
C VAL A 63 34.91 -5.62 27.64
N GLN A 64 34.78 -4.83 28.70
CA GLN A 64 35.42 -3.51 28.82
C GLN A 64 36.82 -3.56 29.48
N GLY A 65 37.12 -4.60 30.27
CA GLY A 65 38.29 -4.63 31.16
C GLY A 65 39.54 -5.40 30.67
N ASN A 66 39.53 -6.07 29.51
CA ASN A 66 40.66 -6.91 29.08
C ASN A 66 41.47 -6.31 27.91
N GLY A 67 42.21 -5.24 28.22
CA GLY A 67 43.49 -4.97 27.57
C GLY A 67 44.59 -5.56 28.46
N ALA A 68 45.33 -6.53 27.95
CA ALA A 68 46.49 -7.20 28.56
C ALA A 68 46.23 -8.28 29.63
N ALA A 69 46.15 -9.55 29.18
CA ALA A 69 47.12 -10.60 29.53
C ALA A 69 46.61 -12.00 29.09
N GLY A 70 47.39 -12.65 28.20
CA GLY A 70 47.56 -14.11 28.12
C GLY A 70 46.37 -15.00 27.73
N GLY A 71 46.15 -15.17 26.41
CA GLY A 71 45.40 -16.31 25.86
C GLY A 71 44.18 -15.92 25.01
N GLY A 72 44.34 -15.86 23.69
CA GLY A 72 43.27 -15.88 22.69
C GLY A 72 42.15 -14.85 22.83
N SER A 73 42.47 -13.56 22.65
CA SER A 73 41.48 -12.48 22.67
C SER A 73 40.60 -12.47 21.40
N PRO A 74 39.27 -12.28 21.47
CA PRO A 74 38.56 -11.64 20.38
C PRO A 74 39.03 -10.19 20.33
N ARG A 75 39.58 -9.79 19.19
CA ARG A 75 40.15 -8.47 18.94
C ARG A 75 39.01 -7.50 18.63
N VAL A 76 38.77 -6.53 19.51
CA VAL A 76 37.95 -5.35 19.21
C VAL A 76 38.80 -4.46 18.29
N LEU A 77 38.37 -4.28 17.04
CA LEU A 77 39.04 -3.37 16.09
C LEU A 77 38.66 -1.91 16.39
N PRO A 78 39.60 -0.95 16.29
CA PRO A 78 39.42 0.43 16.72
C PRO A 78 38.67 1.28 15.68
N ALA A 79 37.88 2.24 16.17
CA ALA A 79 37.33 3.33 15.38
C ALA A 79 38.43 4.29 14.92
N GLY A 80 38.45 4.67 13.65
CA GLY A 80 39.33 5.74 13.19
C GLY A 80 39.11 6.17 11.75
N HIS A 81 38.39 7.27 11.54
CA HIS A 81 38.81 8.33 10.63
C HIS A 81 38.10 9.66 10.97
N GLY A 82 38.89 10.67 11.31
CA GLY A 82 38.44 12.03 11.65
C GLY A 82 39.63 12.89 12.03
N THR A 83 40.12 13.65 11.07
CA THR A 83 41.28 14.54 11.08
C THR A 83 41.23 15.61 12.18
N VAL A 84 42.40 15.92 12.73
CA VAL A 84 42.67 17.07 13.61
C VAL A 84 42.40 18.39 12.86
N GLY A 85 41.58 19.25 13.46
CA GLY A 85 41.43 20.66 13.15
C GLY A 85 41.05 21.42 14.42
N ALA A 86 41.83 22.44 14.76
CA ALA A 86 41.80 23.19 16.01
C ALA A 86 40.54 24.04 16.23
N GLY A 87 40.19 24.34 17.49
CA GLY A 87 39.25 25.42 17.80
C GLY A 87 38.66 25.41 19.21
N LYS A 88 39.10 26.38 20.00
CA LYS A 88 38.74 26.82 21.36
C LYS A 88 37.24 27.00 21.74
N ASP A 89 37.05 26.94 23.07
CA ASP A 89 36.07 27.64 23.94
C ASP A 89 34.61 27.14 24.09
N GLY A 90 34.18 26.97 25.35
CA GLY A 90 32.83 27.36 25.78
C GLY A 90 31.88 26.30 26.34
N ALA A 91 31.71 26.35 27.68
CA ALA A 91 30.47 26.21 28.47
C ALA A 91 29.54 24.97 28.35
N ALA A 92 29.26 24.42 29.54
CA ALA A 92 28.26 23.41 29.80
C ALA A 92 26.81 23.94 29.74
N GLU A 93 25.89 23.21 29.10
CA GLU A 93 24.49 23.09 29.55
C GLU A 93 23.77 21.86 28.93
N LYS A 94 22.59 21.56 29.47
CA LYS A 94 21.90 20.26 29.61
C LYS A 94 21.23 19.65 28.36
N GLY A 95 21.44 18.33 28.18
CA GLY A 95 20.54 17.22 27.72
C GLY A 95 19.60 17.36 26.49
N PRO A 96 18.93 16.28 26.01
CA PRO A 96 19.23 14.83 26.10
C PRO A 96 19.64 14.26 24.72
N ALA A 97 20.62 13.35 24.67
CA ALA A 97 21.09 12.76 23.41
C ALA A 97 20.58 11.32 23.25
N ASP A 98 19.39 11.19 22.67
CA ASP A 98 18.97 10.00 21.94
C ASP A 98 19.54 10.07 20.51
N ALA A 99 20.58 9.29 20.22
CA ALA A 99 20.92 8.73 18.91
C ALA A 99 22.38 8.28 18.95
N GLN A 100 22.63 7.01 19.26
CA GLN A 100 23.92 6.40 18.95
C GLN A 100 23.73 5.26 17.97
N GLU A 101 24.20 5.58 16.78
CA GLU A 101 24.27 4.87 15.51
C GLU A 101 24.76 3.43 15.68
N LEU A 102 23.97 2.48 15.15
CA LEU A 102 24.27 1.05 15.07
C LEU A 102 25.46 0.82 14.14
N ALA A 103 26.67 0.74 14.69
CA ALA A 103 27.84 0.25 13.98
C ALA A 103 27.74 -1.28 13.79
N LEU A 104 27.47 -1.70 12.54
CA LEU A 104 27.56 -3.10 12.11
C LEU A 104 29.02 -3.55 12.19
N VAL A 105 29.25 -4.68 12.88
CA VAL A 105 30.56 -5.31 13.04
C VAL A 105 30.83 -6.19 11.84
N GLU A 106 31.88 -5.86 11.09
CA GLU A 106 32.46 -6.69 10.02
C GLU A 106 33.18 -7.91 10.66
N LEU A 107 32.85 -9.11 10.20
CA LEU A 107 33.39 -10.38 10.71
C LEU A 107 34.71 -10.72 10.02
N GLU A 108 35.86 -10.44 10.65
CA GLU A 108 37.13 -11.11 10.27
C GLU A 108 37.23 -12.51 10.90
N ALA A 109 37.69 -13.47 10.11
CA ALA A 109 37.96 -14.84 10.56
C ALA A 109 39.16 -14.84 11.53
N GLY A 110 38.91 -15.22 12.79
CA GLY A 110 39.94 -15.38 13.81
C GLY A 110 40.81 -16.63 13.62
N PRO A 111 42.09 -16.59 14.05
CA PRO A 111 43.06 -17.67 13.84
C PRO A 111 42.85 -18.80 14.86
N GLY A 112 42.77 -20.05 14.38
CA GLY A 112 42.67 -21.20 15.29
C GLY A 112 42.21 -22.53 14.69
N THR A 113 42.69 -22.93 13.51
CA THR A 113 42.75 -24.35 13.15
C THR A 113 44.19 -24.67 12.75
N THR A 114 44.90 -25.35 13.64
CA THR A 114 46.21 -25.94 13.35
C THR A 114 46.02 -27.04 12.30
N ARG A 115 46.31 -26.75 11.03
CA ARG A 115 46.71 -27.77 10.07
C ARG A 115 48.24 -27.86 10.11
N SER A 116 48.74 -28.85 10.82
CA SER A 116 50.12 -29.30 10.71
C SER A 116 50.30 -29.95 9.33
N GLY A 117 51.03 -29.26 8.45
CA GLY A 117 51.46 -29.78 7.15
C GLY A 117 52.74 -29.04 6.75
N THR A 118 53.82 -29.80 6.67
CA THR A 118 55.22 -29.41 6.51
C THR A 118 55.44 -28.44 5.34
N GLU A 119 56.20 -27.37 5.59
CA GLU A 119 56.61 -26.38 4.60
C GLU A 119 57.51 -27.02 3.53
N GLY A 120 56.95 -27.24 2.34
CA GLY A 120 57.67 -27.47 1.10
C GLY A 120 57.36 -26.31 0.16
N SER A 121 58.37 -25.49 -0.10
CA SER A 121 58.38 -24.41 -1.10
C SER A 121 57.83 -24.89 -2.45
N GLN A 122 56.71 -24.33 -2.90
CA GLN A 122 56.42 -24.02 -4.31
C GLN A 122 55.10 -23.24 -4.41
N GLY A 123 55.11 -22.14 -5.16
CA GLY A 123 53.98 -21.23 -5.34
C GLY A 123 52.77 -21.94 -5.94
N VAL A 124 51.61 -21.71 -5.33
CA VAL A 124 50.30 -21.99 -5.92
C VAL A 124 49.40 -20.81 -5.61
N ASP A 125 48.78 -20.32 -6.67
CA ASP A 125 48.04 -19.08 -6.78
C ASP A 125 46.91 -18.91 -5.75
N ALA A 126 46.71 -17.65 -5.37
CA ALA A 126 45.59 -17.17 -4.57
C ALA A 126 44.26 -17.34 -5.34
N ALA A 127 43.73 -18.56 -5.39
CA ALA A 127 42.42 -18.89 -5.94
C ALA A 127 41.55 -19.53 -4.85
N GLY A 128 40.83 -18.70 -4.11
CA GLY A 128 39.96 -19.20 -3.04
C GLY A 128 39.15 -18.14 -2.30
N ARG A 129 38.90 -16.97 -2.91
CA ARG A 129 37.87 -16.05 -2.43
C ARG A 129 36.55 -16.64 -2.92
N GLY A 130 35.87 -17.41 -2.06
CA GLY A 130 34.50 -17.86 -2.34
C GLY A 130 33.66 -16.63 -2.62
N THR A 131 33.38 -16.38 -3.89
CA THR A 131 32.46 -15.34 -4.31
C THR A 131 31.13 -15.67 -3.64
N VAL A 132 30.69 -14.82 -2.71
CA VAL A 132 29.30 -14.81 -2.30
C VAL A 132 28.51 -14.61 -3.59
N SER A 133 27.93 -15.69 -4.10
CA SER A 133 27.03 -15.66 -5.24
C SER A 133 25.79 -14.90 -4.78
N ASP A 134 25.85 -13.58 -4.94
CA ASP A 134 24.72 -12.67 -4.80
C ASP A 134 23.56 -13.26 -5.62
N PRO A 135 22.36 -13.44 -5.06
CA PRO A 135 21.37 -14.32 -5.64
C PRO A 135 20.78 -13.72 -6.92
N GLY A 136 21.22 -14.25 -8.06
CA GLY A 136 20.40 -14.51 -9.23
C GLY A 136 20.34 -13.42 -10.31
N PRO A 137 20.24 -13.83 -11.59
CA PRO A 137 20.11 -12.92 -12.72
C PRO A 137 18.84 -12.07 -12.59
N GLY A 138 18.93 -10.80 -13.00
CA GLY A 138 17.80 -9.86 -12.97
C GLY A 138 16.55 -10.50 -13.55
N ARG A 139 15.57 -10.80 -12.70
CA ARG A 139 14.32 -11.44 -13.09
C ARG A 139 13.56 -10.52 -14.06
N SER A 140 13.07 -11.08 -15.16
CA SER A 140 12.24 -10.32 -16.11
C SER A 140 10.95 -9.87 -15.42
N ARG A 141 10.67 -8.56 -15.48
CA ARG A 141 9.45 -7.95 -14.90
C ARG A 141 8.16 -8.53 -15.46
N SER A 142 8.17 -9.01 -16.71
CA SER A 142 7.00 -9.64 -17.33
C SER A 142 6.67 -11.00 -16.72
N LEU A 143 7.69 -11.79 -16.35
CA LEU A 143 7.51 -13.07 -15.69
C LEU A 143 7.01 -12.88 -14.25
N GLU A 144 7.57 -11.89 -13.54
CA GLU A 144 7.09 -11.49 -12.22
C GLU A 144 5.60 -11.10 -12.26
N LEU A 145 5.23 -10.25 -13.22
CA LEU A 145 3.86 -9.82 -13.42
C LEU A 145 2.95 -11.01 -13.78
N ALA A 146 3.34 -11.86 -14.73
CA ALA A 146 2.56 -13.04 -15.12
C ALA A 146 2.30 -14.00 -13.94
N VAL A 147 3.33 -14.26 -13.11
CA VAL A 147 3.20 -15.12 -11.92
C VAL A 147 2.29 -14.47 -10.87
N LEU A 148 2.40 -13.16 -10.66
CA LEU A 148 1.52 -12.43 -9.74
C LEU A 148 0.08 -12.45 -10.22
N PHE A 149 -0.16 -12.25 -11.52
CA PHE A 149 -1.50 -12.33 -12.13
C PHE A 149 -2.09 -13.73 -11.97
N TRP A 150 -1.32 -14.76 -12.28
CA TRP A 150 -1.74 -16.15 -12.13
C TRP A 150 -2.10 -16.47 -10.68
N ARG A 151 -1.24 -16.09 -9.72
CA ARG A 151 -1.46 -16.31 -8.29
C ARG A 151 -2.69 -15.58 -7.78
N ALA A 152 -2.82 -14.29 -8.08
CA ALA A 152 -3.96 -13.48 -7.65
C ALA A 152 -5.27 -13.98 -8.28
N GLY A 153 -5.25 -14.37 -9.56
CA GLY A 153 -6.39 -14.99 -10.22
C GLY A 153 -6.81 -16.31 -9.58
N LEU A 154 -5.85 -17.17 -9.22
CA LEU A 154 -6.11 -18.41 -8.49
C LEU A 154 -6.71 -18.17 -7.09
N ASP A 155 -6.22 -17.16 -6.38
CA ASP A 155 -6.71 -16.83 -5.05
C ASP A 155 -8.17 -16.35 -5.10
N ILE A 156 -8.48 -15.48 -6.07
CA ILE A 156 -9.85 -15.02 -6.34
C ILE A 156 -10.76 -16.18 -6.76
N ALA A 157 -10.27 -17.08 -7.63
CA ALA A 157 -11.05 -18.24 -8.08
C ALA A 157 -11.34 -19.23 -6.94
N ARG A 158 -10.42 -19.37 -5.98
CA ARG A 158 -10.60 -20.25 -4.80
C ARG A 158 -11.50 -19.64 -3.74
N ASN A 159 -11.52 -18.31 -3.61
CA ASN A 159 -12.33 -17.58 -2.63
C ASN A 159 -13.26 -16.56 -3.31
N PRO A 160 -14.29 -17.02 -4.06
CA PRO A 160 -15.15 -16.12 -4.84
C PRO A 160 -16.22 -15.41 -4.00
N SER A 161 -16.27 -15.61 -2.68
CA SER A 161 -17.37 -15.13 -1.83
C SER A 161 -17.57 -13.61 -1.93
N LEU A 162 -16.49 -12.84 -1.85
CA LEU A 162 -16.54 -11.38 -1.93
C LEU A 162 -16.92 -10.91 -3.34
N LEU A 163 -16.39 -11.57 -4.38
CA LEU A 163 -16.67 -11.26 -5.78
C LEU A 163 -18.15 -11.52 -6.11
N LEU A 164 -18.66 -12.69 -5.71
CA LEU A 164 -20.05 -13.07 -5.91
C LEU A 164 -20.99 -12.12 -5.16
N LEU A 165 -20.63 -11.69 -3.96
CA LEU A 165 -21.39 -10.70 -3.20
C LEU A 165 -21.49 -9.35 -3.95
N HIS A 166 -20.39 -8.86 -4.53
CA HIS A 166 -20.41 -7.62 -5.30
C HIS A 166 -21.25 -7.75 -6.57
N TRP A 167 -21.15 -8.89 -7.26
CA TRP A 167 -21.93 -9.14 -8.48
C TRP A 167 -23.43 -9.26 -8.18
N ALA A 168 -23.78 -10.00 -7.13
CA ALA A 168 -25.17 -10.15 -6.69
C ALA A 168 -25.77 -8.83 -6.19
N MET A 169 -25.02 -8.05 -5.40
CA MET A 169 -25.45 -6.73 -4.94
C MET A 169 -25.61 -5.75 -6.10
N ALA A 170 -24.68 -5.74 -7.07
CA ALA A 170 -24.77 -4.86 -8.23
C ALA A 170 -25.99 -5.19 -9.11
N LEU A 171 -26.20 -6.48 -9.41
CA LEU A 171 -27.36 -6.92 -10.19
C LEU A 171 -28.68 -6.64 -9.44
N GLY A 172 -28.74 -7.00 -8.15
CA GLY A 172 -29.92 -6.77 -7.32
C GLY A 172 -30.27 -5.29 -7.18
N MET A 173 -29.27 -4.42 -6.95
CA MET A 173 -29.47 -2.98 -6.87
C MET A 173 -29.80 -2.35 -8.22
N GLY A 174 -29.25 -2.86 -9.33
CA GLY A 174 -29.63 -2.42 -10.67
C GLY A 174 -31.10 -2.72 -10.98
N ILE A 175 -31.60 -3.91 -10.62
CA ILE A 175 -33.02 -4.27 -10.75
C ILE A 175 -33.88 -3.41 -9.80
N PHE A 176 -33.50 -3.30 -8.53
CA PHE A 176 -34.25 -2.54 -7.53
C PHE A 176 -34.41 -1.07 -7.94
N THR A 177 -33.33 -0.42 -8.36
CA THR A 177 -33.38 0.97 -8.82
C THR A 177 -34.08 1.11 -10.17
N GLY A 178 -33.92 0.15 -11.08
CA GLY A 178 -34.67 0.10 -12.34
C GLY A 178 -36.19 -0.01 -12.11
N CYS A 179 -36.64 -0.74 -11.10
CA CYS A 179 -38.06 -0.81 -10.71
C CYS A 179 -38.60 0.52 -10.18
N ILE A 180 -37.78 1.27 -9.42
CA ILE A 180 -38.19 2.58 -8.87
C ILE A 180 -38.35 3.61 -9.99
N PHE A 181 -37.39 3.65 -10.92
CA PHE A 181 -37.34 4.64 -12.00
C PHE A 181 -37.83 4.07 -13.33
N LEU A 182 -38.92 3.29 -13.32
CA LEU A 182 -39.36 2.56 -14.52
C LEU A 182 -39.91 3.50 -15.59
N ASN A 183 -39.36 3.42 -16.81
CA ASN A 183 -39.72 4.21 -18.00
C ASN A 183 -39.95 5.71 -17.71
N VAL A 184 -38.87 6.41 -17.42
CA VAL A 184 -38.93 7.83 -17.07
C VAL A 184 -39.40 8.68 -18.26
N GLY A 185 -40.40 9.54 -18.03
CA GLY A 185 -40.95 10.46 -19.03
C GLY A 185 -39.94 11.48 -19.57
N LEU A 186 -40.33 12.16 -20.66
CA LEU A 186 -39.57 13.24 -21.30
C LEU A 186 -40.05 14.64 -20.85
N ASP A 187 -40.45 14.75 -19.59
CA ASP A 187 -40.91 15.97 -18.94
C ASP A 187 -39.88 16.48 -17.91
N ILE A 188 -40.13 17.64 -17.30
CA ILE A 188 -39.23 18.22 -16.27
C ILE A 188 -39.08 17.27 -15.07
N SER A 189 -40.18 16.64 -14.64
CA SER A 189 -40.15 15.63 -13.57
C SER A 189 -39.30 14.43 -13.98
N GLY A 190 -39.44 13.98 -15.23
CA GLY A 190 -38.60 12.95 -15.82
C GLY A 190 -37.12 13.32 -15.84
N ALA A 191 -36.76 14.55 -16.20
CA ALA A 191 -35.37 15.02 -16.16
C ALA A 191 -34.79 15.01 -14.74
N GLN A 192 -35.58 15.40 -13.74
CA GLN A 192 -35.18 15.32 -12.33
C GLN A 192 -35.00 13.86 -11.87
N ASN A 193 -35.89 12.95 -12.28
CA ASN A 193 -35.78 11.52 -11.99
C ASN A 193 -34.54 10.90 -12.66
N ARG A 194 -34.22 11.28 -13.91
CA ARG A 194 -32.97 10.92 -14.61
C ARG A 194 -31.75 11.39 -13.84
N ALA A 195 -31.72 12.65 -13.44
CA ALA A 195 -30.65 13.21 -12.61
C ALA A 195 -30.48 12.47 -11.29
N GLY A 196 -31.57 12.18 -10.57
CA GLY A 196 -31.54 11.45 -9.30
C GLY A 196 -31.04 10.01 -9.45
N GLY A 197 -31.52 9.28 -10.45
CA GLY A 197 -31.08 7.90 -10.72
C GLY A 197 -29.60 7.82 -11.09
N LEU A 198 -29.12 8.72 -11.96
CA LEU A 198 -27.71 8.81 -12.36
C LEU A 198 -26.78 9.21 -11.20
N PHE A 199 -27.26 10.03 -10.26
CA PHE A 199 -26.48 10.36 -9.07
C PHE A 199 -26.49 9.21 -8.05
N PHE A 200 -27.61 8.50 -7.89
CA PHE A 200 -27.74 7.38 -6.97
C PHE A 200 -26.81 6.21 -7.33
N ILE A 201 -26.71 5.86 -8.62
CA ILE A 201 -25.79 4.81 -9.07
C ILE A 201 -24.33 5.14 -8.72
N LEU A 202 -23.90 6.41 -8.87
CA LEU A 202 -22.57 6.85 -8.45
C LEU A 202 -22.39 6.69 -6.93
N ALA A 203 -23.39 7.07 -6.14
CA ALA A 203 -23.34 6.90 -4.69
C ALA A 203 -23.21 5.41 -4.30
N PHE A 204 -23.98 4.53 -4.95
CA PHE A 204 -23.91 3.09 -4.73
C PHE A 204 -22.50 2.53 -4.97
N PHE A 205 -21.89 2.83 -6.11
CA PHE A 205 -20.52 2.36 -6.40
C PHE A 205 -19.46 2.98 -5.50
N ALA A 206 -19.66 4.22 -5.04
CA ALA A 206 -18.75 4.85 -4.11
C ALA A 206 -18.72 4.16 -2.74
N PHE A 207 -19.89 3.86 -2.18
CA PHE A 207 -19.99 3.24 -0.85
C PHE A 207 -19.72 1.73 -0.87
N THR A 208 -20.13 1.01 -1.92
CA THR A 208 -19.74 -0.40 -2.07
C THR A 208 -18.23 -0.57 -2.20
N SER A 209 -17.52 0.48 -2.63
CA SER A 209 -16.06 0.45 -2.73
C SER A 209 -15.33 0.44 -1.38
N LEU A 210 -16.00 0.72 -0.25
CA LEU A 210 -15.42 0.65 1.10
C LEU A 210 -14.90 -0.74 1.46
N THR A 211 -15.50 -1.81 0.92
CA THR A 211 -15.09 -3.20 1.16
C THR A 211 -13.65 -3.49 0.72
N ALA A 212 -13.11 -2.73 -0.24
CA ALA A 212 -11.74 -2.89 -0.71
C ALA A 212 -10.69 -2.49 0.35
N VAL A 213 -11.07 -1.62 1.29
CA VAL A 213 -10.21 -1.23 2.42
C VAL A 213 -9.90 -2.45 3.28
N ASP A 214 -10.93 -3.23 3.61
CA ASP A 214 -10.79 -4.42 4.47
C ASP A 214 -9.99 -5.51 3.75
N LEU A 215 -10.29 -5.75 2.47
CA LEU A 215 -9.57 -6.72 1.63
C LEU A 215 -8.07 -6.39 1.57
N PHE A 216 -7.74 -5.15 1.22
CA PHE A 216 -6.34 -4.73 1.10
C PHE A 216 -5.62 -4.74 2.44
N MET A 217 -6.28 -4.36 3.54
CA MET A 217 -5.67 -4.38 4.87
C MET A 217 -5.31 -5.81 5.32
N ALA A 218 -6.12 -6.80 4.96
CA ALA A 218 -5.83 -8.21 5.22
C ALA A 218 -4.60 -8.71 4.44
N GLU A 219 -4.50 -8.38 3.16
CA GLU A 219 -3.38 -8.79 2.28
C GLU A 219 -2.07 -8.06 2.60
N ARG A 220 -2.15 -6.83 3.11
CA ARG A 220 -1.00 -5.93 3.30
C ARG A 220 0.16 -6.57 4.08
N ARG A 221 -0.13 -7.37 5.11
CA ARG A 221 0.91 -8.02 5.94
C ARG A 221 1.72 -9.03 5.14
N LEU A 222 1.04 -9.81 4.29
CA LEU A 222 1.67 -10.76 3.39
C LEU A 222 2.55 -10.00 2.38
N VAL A 223 1.97 -9.03 1.68
CA VAL A 223 2.65 -8.25 0.65
C VAL A 223 3.92 -7.58 1.18
N MET A 224 3.86 -6.95 2.36
CA MET A 224 5.05 -6.35 2.97
C MET A 224 6.14 -7.38 3.27
N ARG A 225 5.79 -8.57 3.73
CA ARG A 225 6.76 -9.65 4.00
C ARG A 225 7.41 -10.10 2.69
N GLU A 226 6.63 -10.23 1.63
CA GLU A 226 7.10 -10.69 0.33
C GLU A 226 8.04 -9.69 -0.35
N ILE A 227 7.70 -8.41 -0.29
CA ILE A 227 8.53 -7.33 -0.83
C ILE A 227 9.85 -7.20 -0.02
N LYS A 228 9.78 -7.27 1.31
CA LYS A 228 10.99 -7.23 2.16
C LYS A 228 11.90 -8.45 1.93
N GLY A 229 11.31 -9.59 1.58
CA GLY A 229 12.05 -10.80 1.17
C GLY A 229 12.63 -10.73 -0.24
N GLY A 230 12.45 -9.61 -0.97
CA GLY A 230 12.99 -9.43 -2.33
C GLY A 230 12.35 -10.32 -3.39
N MET A 231 11.12 -10.82 -3.15
CA MET A 231 10.47 -11.76 -4.08
C MET A 231 9.89 -11.08 -5.34
N TYR A 232 9.43 -9.83 -5.23
CA TYR A 232 8.93 -9.02 -6.34
C TYR A 232 8.98 -7.52 -6.01
N HIS A 233 8.90 -6.68 -7.05
CA HIS A 233 8.90 -5.23 -6.95
C HIS A 233 7.50 -4.68 -6.58
N PRO A 234 7.40 -3.61 -5.76
CA PRO A 234 6.11 -3.04 -5.34
C PRO A 234 5.21 -2.61 -6.50
N VAL A 235 5.82 -2.14 -7.59
CA VAL A 235 5.13 -1.68 -8.80
C VAL A 235 4.44 -2.82 -9.53
N SER A 236 5.09 -3.98 -9.65
CA SER A 236 4.49 -5.16 -10.31
C SER A 236 3.25 -5.62 -9.54
N TYR A 237 3.31 -5.63 -8.20
CA TYR A 237 2.16 -5.94 -7.36
C TYR A 237 1.03 -4.93 -7.55
N LEU A 238 1.33 -3.63 -7.52
CA LEU A 238 0.29 -2.60 -7.67
C LEU A 238 -0.41 -2.69 -9.03
N VAL A 239 0.34 -2.92 -10.11
CA VAL A 239 -0.22 -3.09 -11.46
C VAL A 239 -1.10 -4.33 -11.54
N THR A 240 -0.64 -5.47 -11.03
CA THR A 240 -1.44 -6.70 -10.99
C THR A 240 -2.72 -6.51 -10.17
N LYS A 241 -2.60 -5.90 -8.98
CA LYS A 241 -3.72 -5.62 -8.07
C LYS A 241 -4.72 -4.67 -8.73
N ALA A 242 -4.27 -3.54 -9.28
CA ALA A 242 -5.12 -2.56 -9.93
C ALA A 242 -5.85 -3.14 -11.16
N ALA A 243 -5.20 -4.01 -11.92
CA ALA A 243 -5.81 -4.65 -13.08
C ALA A 243 -6.85 -5.72 -12.68
N LEU A 244 -6.51 -6.64 -11.78
CA LEU A 244 -7.43 -7.73 -11.39
C LEU A 244 -8.58 -7.24 -10.53
N ASP A 245 -8.31 -6.48 -9.46
CA ASP A 245 -9.36 -5.95 -8.61
C ASP A 245 -10.18 -4.90 -9.38
N GLY A 246 -9.52 -4.07 -10.20
CA GLY A 246 -10.18 -3.10 -11.05
C GLY A 246 -11.17 -3.77 -12.01
N LEU A 247 -10.74 -4.80 -12.74
CA LEU A 247 -11.62 -5.50 -13.67
C LEU A 247 -12.75 -6.26 -12.95
N LEU A 248 -12.41 -7.11 -11.98
CA LEU A 248 -13.34 -8.09 -11.41
C LEU A 248 -14.29 -7.49 -10.36
N LEU A 249 -13.81 -6.54 -9.56
CA LEU A 249 -14.58 -5.96 -8.44
C LEU A 249 -15.12 -4.56 -8.73
N ARG A 250 -14.73 -3.91 -9.84
CA ARG A 250 -15.23 -2.58 -10.22
C ARG A 250 -15.91 -2.57 -11.58
N VAL A 251 -15.17 -2.95 -12.63
CA VAL A 251 -15.68 -2.90 -14.01
C VAL A 251 -16.86 -3.86 -14.13
N ILE A 252 -16.69 -5.17 -13.90
CA ILE A 252 -17.79 -6.14 -14.10
C ILE A 252 -19.07 -5.77 -13.31
N PRO A 253 -19.02 -5.44 -12.00
CA PRO A 253 -20.19 -4.95 -11.26
C PRO A 253 -20.89 -3.73 -11.89
N ALA A 254 -20.13 -2.77 -12.42
CA ALA A 254 -20.70 -1.61 -13.12
C ALA A 254 -21.55 -2.02 -14.33
N PHE A 255 -21.04 -2.96 -15.14
CA PHE A 255 -21.80 -3.50 -16.27
C PHE A 255 -23.01 -4.33 -15.82
N LEU A 256 -22.87 -5.15 -14.76
CA LEU A 256 -23.96 -5.94 -14.21
C LEU A 256 -25.09 -5.09 -13.62
N TYR A 257 -24.77 -3.94 -13.01
CA TYR A 257 -25.76 -2.98 -12.56
C TYR A 257 -26.43 -2.28 -13.74
N ALA A 258 -25.64 -1.83 -14.70
CA ALA A 258 -26.13 -1.10 -15.87
C ALA A 258 -27.07 -1.94 -16.75
N ALA A 259 -26.81 -3.25 -16.87
CA ALA A 259 -27.56 -4.15 -17.74
C ALA A 259 -29.09 -4.14 -17.50
N PRO A 260 -29.61 -4.28 -16.26
CA PRO A 260 -31.03 -4.08 -15.99
C PRO A 260 -31.42 -2.60 -15.84
N PHE A 261 -30.60 -1.79 -15.17
CA PHE A 261 -30.96 -0.41 -14.84
C PHE A 261 -31.20 0.45 -16.08
N TYR A 262 -30.32 0.35 -17.07
CA TYR A 262 -30.33 1.19 -18.27
C TYR A 262 -31.63 1.05 -19.08
N PRO A 263 -32.03 -0.16 -19.51
CA PRO A 263 -33.28 -0.35 -20.25
C PRO A 263 -34.52 -0.13 -19.38
N MET A 264 -34.51 -0.50 -18.09
CA MET A 264 -35.68 -0.31 -17.22
C MET A 264 -36.00 1.17 -17.00
N MET A 265 -34.98 2.02 -16.93
CA MET A 265 -35.16 3.46 -16.76
C MET A 265 -35.65 4.18 -18.02
N GLY A 266 -35.51 3.56 -19.20
CA GLY A 266 -35.81 4.20 -20.48
C GLY A 266 -34.80 5.31 -20.84
N LEU A 267 -33.52 5.08 -20.56
CA LEU A 267 -32.40 5.93 -21.02
C LEU A 267 -32.23 5.82 -22.54
N GLN A 268 -31.50 6.76 -23.16
CA GLN A 268 -31.39 6.82 -24.62
C GLN A 268 -30.70 5.59 -25.23
N SER A 269 -31.34 4.91 -26.17
CA SER A 269 -30.79 3.67 -26.77
C SER A 269 -29.67 3.86 -27.80
N ASP A 270 -29.09 5.05 -27.96
CA ASP A 270 -28.01 5.28 -28.92
C ASP A 270 -26.71 4.59 -28.45
N SER A 271 -26.08 3.82 -29.35
CA SER A 271 -24.87 3.04 -29.05
C SER A 271 -23.73 3.89 -28.47
N THR A 272 -23.58 5.13 -28.96
CA THR A 272 -22.53 6.05 -28.51
C THR A 272 -22.81 6.53 -27.08
N ILE A 273 -24.06 6.89 -26.80
CA ILE A 273 -24.50 7.36 -25.48
C ILE A 273 -24.37 6.24 -24.45
N VAL A 274 -24.77 5.01 -24.81
CA VAL A 274 -24.62 3.83 -23.96
C VAL A 274 -23.14 3.56 -23.67
N ALA A 275 -22.28 3.61 -24.68
CA ALA A 275 -20.84 3.37 -24.51
C ALA A 275 -20.18 4.40 -23.59
N VAL A 276 -20.50 5.69 -23.75
CA VAL A 276 -20.01 6.76 -22.87
C VAL A 276 -20.52 6.58 -21.45
N PHE A 277 -21.80 6.21 -21.27
CA PHE A 277 -22.37 5.92 -19.95
C PHE A 277 -21.61 4.78 -19.25
N LEU A 278 -21.42 3.64 -19.92
CA LEU A 278 -20.70 2.49 -19.38
C LEU A 278 -19.24 2.82 -19.07
N PHE A 279 -18.59 3.59 -19.96
CA PHE A 279 -17.21 4.03 -19.76
C PHE A 279 -17.08 4.93 -18.52
N VAL A 280 -17.89 5.99 -18.42
CA VAL A 280 -17.86 6.92 -17.28
C VAL A 280 -18.16 6.19 -15.97
N LEU A 281 -19.13 5.27 -15.97
CA LEU A 281 -19.48 4.49 -14.78
C LEU A 281 -18.35 3.55 -14.35
N ALA A 282 -17.71 2.87 -15.30
CA ALA A 282 -16.57 2.01 -15.05
C ALA A 282 -15.37 2.82 -14.53
N THR A 283 -15.03 3.94 -15.18
CA THR A 283 -13.95 4.83 -14.76
C THR A 283 -14.21 5.41 -13.37
N PHE A 284 -15.42 5.86 -13.07
CA PHE A 284 -15.78 6.33 -11.72
C PHE A 284 -15.53 5.24 -10.66
N SER A 285 -15.98 4.01 -10.93
CA SER A 285 -15.78 2.88 -10.02
C SER A 285 -14.29 2.54 -9.83
N LEU A 286 -13.48 2.69 -10.89
CA LEU A 286 -12.02 2.54 -10.83
C LEU A 286 -11.36 3.66 -10.01
N VAL A 287 -11.78 4.92 -10.17
CA VAL A 287 -11.29 6.07 -9.40
C VAL A 287 -11.55 5.89 -7.91
N VAL A 288 -12.77 5.51 -7.52
CA VAL A 288 -13.06 5.26 -6.10
C VAL A 288 -12.31 4.04 -5.58
N GLY A 289 -12.10 3.01 -6.42
CA GLY A 289 -11.22 1.89 -6.09
C GLY A 289 -9.76 2.31 -5.84
N ALA A 290 -9.20 3.16 -6.71
CA ALA A 290 -7.85 3.70 -6.54
C ALA A 290 -7.76 4.60 -5.30
N PHE A 291 -8.80 5.37 -5.00
CA PHE A 291 -8.90 6.15 -3.78
C PHE A 291 -8.86 5.26 -2.53
N ALA A 292 -9.63 4.16 -2.54
CA ALA A 292 -9.62 3.17 -1.45
C ALA A 292 -8.22 2.58 -1.23
N LEU A 293 -7.52 2.22 -2.31
CA LEU A 293 -6.15 1.72 -2.23
C LEU A 293 -5.20 2.77 -1.66
N ALA A 294 -5.24 4.02 -2.16
CA ALA A 294 -4.38 5.10 -1.69
C ALA A 294 -4.56 5.37 -0.18
N VAL A 295 -5.81 5.45 0.29
CA VAL A 295 -6.14 5.66 1.71
C VAL A 295 -5.68 4.48 2.57
N THR A 296 -5.90 3.24 2.10
CA THR A 296 -5.55 2.04 2.88
C THR A 296 -4.04 1.86 3.02
N VAL A 297 -3.26 2.19 1.99
CA VAL A 297 -1.79 2.20 2.05
C VAL A 297 -1.29 3.28 3.04
N GLY A 298 -1.97 4.44 3.09
CA GLY A 298 -1.64 5.55 3.99
C GLY A 298 -1.90 5.25 5.47
N CYS A 299 -3.00 4.57 5.78
CA CYS A 299 -3.43 4.30 7.15
C CYS A 299 -2.79 3.04 7.77
N THR A 300 -2.82 2.93 9.11
CA THR A 300 -2.29 1.77 9.85
C THR A 300 -3.34 0.69 10.12
N THR A 301 -4.61 1.07 10.18
CA THR A 301 -5.72 0.22 10.65
C THR A 301 -6.91 0.39 9.70
N ALA A 302 -7.62 -0.70 9.40
CA ALA A 302 -8.79 -0.69 8.51
C ALA A 302 -9.84 0.35 8.95
N GLY A 303 -10.22 0.34 10.23
CA GLY A 303 -11.22 1.29 10.76
C GLY A 303 -10.87 2.77 10.54
N LYS A 304 -9.58 3.15 10.62
CA LYS A 304 -9.14 4.52 10.32
C LYS A 304 -9.28 4.84 8.83
N ALA A 305 -8.88 3.90 7.97
CA ALA A 305 -8.99 4.05 6.52
C ALA A 305 -10.46 4.17 6.08
N SER A 306 -11.33 3.29 6.58
CA SER A 306 -12.76 3.31 6.25
C SER A 306 -13.44 4.60 6.73
N LEU A 307 -13.08 5.11 7.92
CA LEU A 307 -13.61 6.40 8.41
C LEU A 307 -13.17 7.56 7.50
N VAL A 308 -11.88 7.64 7.15
CA VAL A 308 -11.35 8.69 6.25
C VAL A 308 -12.01 8.61 4.88
N MET A 309 -12.11 7.40 4.31
CA MET A 309 -12.74 7.20 3.01
C MET A 309 -14.21 7.60 3.04
N ASN A 310 -14.96 7.20 4.07
CA ASN A 310 -16.37 7.54 4.20
C ASN A 310 -16.58 9.07 4.30
N VAL A 311 -15.82 9.76 5.15
CA VAL A 311 -15.90 11.23 5.30
C VAL A 311 -15.58 11.95 3.99
N VAL A 312 -14.51 11.56 3.29
CA VAL A 312 -14.14 12.18 2.02
C VAL A 312 -15.18 11.92 0.93
N LEU A 313 -15.74 10.71 0.87
CA LEU A 313 -16.79 10.38 -0.08
C LEU A 313 -18.09 11.14 0.21
N LEU A 314 -18.48 11.29 1.47
CA LEU A 314 -19.65 12.10 1.89
C LEU A 314 -19.50 13.57 1.50
N ILE A 315 -18.32 14.16 1.75
CA ILE A 315 -18.04 15.54 1.34
C ILE A 315 -18.09 15.64 -0.19
N SER A 316 -17.44 14.71 -0.90
CA SER A 316 -17.42 14.68 -2.37
C SER A 316 -18.83 14.54 -2.96
N LEU A 317 -19.67 13.71 -2.34
CA LEU A 317 -21.07 13.51 -2.69
C LEU A 317 -21.89 14.80 -2.51
N LEU A 318 -21.70 15.53 -1.40
CA LEU A 318 -22.40 16.80 -1.15
C LEU A 318 -22.07 17.86 -2.22
N VAL A 319 -20.79 17.99 -2.59
CA VAL A 319 -20.33 18.93 -3.63
C VAL A 319 -20.36 18.33 -5.05
N GLY A 320 -21.05 17.21 -5.26
CA GLY A 320 -21.09 16.48 -6.53
C GLY A 320 -21.94 17.11 -7.64
N GLY A 321 -22.48 18.31 -7.43
CA GLY A 321 -23.28 19.06 -8.42
C GLY A 321 -24.78 18.71 -8.43
N PHE A 322 -25.20 17.63 -7.78
CA PHE A 322 -26.62 17.25 -7.65
C PHE A 322 -27.32 17.92 -6.46
N PHE A 323 -26.75 17.82 -5.25
CA PHE A 323 -27.38 18.37 -4.03
C PHE A 323 -27.28 19.89 -3.92
N VAL A 324 -26.18 20.45 -4.40
CA VAL A 324 -25.90 21.88 -4.35
C VAL A 324 -25.38 22.31 -5.71
N ASN A 325 -26.01 23.34 -6.28
CA ASN A 325 -25.53 23.97 -7.50
C ASN A 325 -24.20 24.69 -7.21
N VAL A 326 -23.18 24.43 -8.03
CA VAL A 326 -21.82 24.98 -7.82
C VAL A 326 -21.81 26.52 -7.79
N ALA A 327 -22.70 27.17 -8.55
CA ALA A 327 -22.78 28.62 -8.62
C ALA A 327 -23.27 29.26 -7.31
N SER A 328 -24.08 28.55 -6.52
CA SER A 328 -24.59 29.07 -5.24
C SER A 328 -23.61 28.87 -4.07
N ILE A 329 -22.54 28.11 -4.26
CA ILE A 329 -21.51 27.87 -3.24
C ILE A 329 -20.67 29.14 -3.02
N ALA A 330 -20.47 29.50 -1.75
CA ALA A 330 -19.62 30.62 -1.35
C ALA A 330 -18.20 30.50 -1.93
N ALA A 331 -17.64 31.61 -2.41
CA ALA A 331 -16.40 31.62 -3.20
C ALA A 331 -15.20 30.93 -2.51
N TRP A 332 -15.14 31.00 -1.18
CA TRP A 332 -14.03 30.44 -0.39
C TRP A 332 -14.08 28.90 -0.24
N ILE A 333 -15.26 28.25 -0.32
CA ILE A 333 -15.40 26.78 -0.35
C ILE A 333 -15.49 26.25 -1.77
N ARG A 334 -15.82 27.12 -2.75
CA ARG A 334 -16.16 26.69 -4.10
C ARG A 334 -15.12 25.75 -4.70
N TRP A 335 -13.82 25.94 -4.47
CA TRP A 335 -12.76 25.06 -5.00
C TRP A 335 -12.95 23.56 -4.67
N LEU A 336 -13.69 23.22 -3.62
CA LEU A 336 -13.91 21.84 -3.17
C LEU A 336 -14.63 20.97 -4.21
N HIS A 337 -15.48 21.55 -5.07
CA HIS A 337 -16.13 20.78 -6.14
C HIS A 337 -15.11 20.25 -7.16
N TYR A 338 -14.01 20.98 -7.40
CA TYR A 338 -12.95 20.51 -8.30
C TYR A 338 -12.18 19.30 -7.75
N ALA A 339 -12.23 19.06 -6.44
CA ALA A 339 -11.65 17.87 -5.82
C ALA A 339 -12.62 16.68 -5.81
N SER A 340 -13.91 16.90 -6.11
CA SER A 340 -14.93 15.86 -6.05
C SER A 340 -14.94 14.98 -7.29
N VAL A 341 -14.72 13.67 -7.08
CA VAL A 341 -14.88 12.65 -8.13
C VAL A 341 -16.34 12.55 -8.59
N PHE A 342 -17.31 12.82 -7.70
CA PHE A 342 -18.73 12.81 -8.03
C PHE A 342 -19.07 13.91 -9.02
N PHE A 343 -18.50 15.11 -8.87
CA PHE A 343 -18.79 16.23 -9.74
C PHE A 343 -18.49 15.90 -11.21
N TYR A 344 -17.29 15.41 -11.50
CA TYR A 344 -16.90 15.08 -12.88
C TYR A 344 -17.69 13.91 -13.47
N ALA A 345 -17.95 12.85 -12.68
CA ALA A 345 -18.71 11.70 -13.18
C ALA A 345 -20.18 12.04 -13.37
N TYR A 346 -20.81 12.76 -12.43
CA TYR A 346 -22.21 13.16 -12.53
C TYR A 346 -22.43 14.10 -13.70
N THR A 347 -21.62 15.15 -13.83
CA THR A 347 -21.73 16.10 -14.94
C THR A 347 -21.52 15.43 -16.30
N ALA A 348 -20.61 14.46 -16.40
CA ALA A 348 -20.44 13.65 -17.62
C ALA A 348 -21.67 12.77 -17.92
N LEU A 349 -22.21 12.05 -16.92
CA LEU A 349 -23.38 11.19 -17.11
C LEU A 349 -24.64 11.97 -17.48
N ILE A 350 -24.94 13.06 -16.76
CA ILE A 350 -26.14 13.87 -17.03
C ILE A 350 -26.06 14.61 -18.36
N THR A 351 -24.86 15.09 -18.73
CA THR A 351 -24.64 15.73 -20.03
C THR A 351 -24.85 14.73 -21.16
N ASN A 352 -24.25 13.54 -21.05
CA ASN A 352 -24.40 12.48 -22.03
C ASN A 352 -25.87 12.06 -22.23
N GLU A 353 -26.65 12.00 -21.14
CA GLU A 353 -28.05 11.60 -21.20
C GLU A 353 -29.01 12.71 -21.65
N VAL A 354 -28.78 13.96 -21.24
CA VAL A 354 -29.79 15.04 -21.41
C VAL A 354 -29.46 15.98 -22.57
N ALA A 355 -28.20 16.11 -22.99
CA ALA A 355 -27.81 17.11 -23.99
C ALA A 355 -28.55 16.96 -25.34
N THR A 356 -28.84 15.72 -25.76
CA THR A 356 -29.52 15.41 -27.03
C THR A 356 -31.04 15.27 -26.91
N LEU A 357 -31.61 15.29 -25.69
CA LEU A 357 -33.05 15.17 -25.49
C LEU A 357 -33.79 16.47 -25.78
N SER A 358 -35.04 16.32 -26.22
CA SER A 358 -36.06 17.38 -26.21
C SER A 358 -37.03 17.12 -25.07
N LEU A 359 -37.10 18.03 -24.11
CA LEU A 359 -37.95 17.94 -22.93
C LEU A 359 -39.21 18.80 -23.09
N ASP A 360 -40.34 18.28 -22.61
CA ASP A 360 -41.60 18.98 -22.57
C ASP A 360 -41.76 19.72 -21.22
N PHE A 361 -41.93 21.04 -21.29
CA PHE A 361 -42.17 21.89 -20.14
C PHE A 361 -43.67 22.02 -19.92
N VAL A 362 -44.21 21.16 -19.05
CA VAL A 362 -45.60 21.22 -18.59
C VAL A 362 -45.59 21.72 -17.15
N VAL A 363 -45.97 22.98 -16.96
CA VAL A 363 -46.14 23.58 -15.62
C VAL A 363 -47.63 23.83 -15.42
N GLU A 364 -48.20 23.33 -14.32
CA GLU A 364 -49.59 23.62 -13.98
C GLU A 364 -49.80 25.14 -13.89
N GLY A 365 -50.73 25.66 -14.69
CA GLY A 365 -51.05 27.10 -14.74
C GLY A 365 -50.31 27.92 -15.81
N TYR A 366 -49.41 27.34 -16.59
CA TYR A 366 -48.74 28.02 -17.72
C TYR A 366 -48.92 27.24 -19.04
N ALA A 367 -48.76 27.94 -20.17
CA ALA A 367 -48.78 27.29 -21.48
C ALA A 367 -47.63 26.28 -21.60
N ALA A 368 -47.94 25.04 -21.98
CA ALA A 368 -46.93 23.99 -22.14
C ALA A 368 -45.96 24.36 -23.27
N VAL A 369 -44.68 24.48 -22.97
CA VAL A 369 -43.63 24.69 -23.96
C VAL A 369 -43.04 23.34 -24.32
N LYS A 370 -43.41 22.81 -25.48
CA LYS A 370 -42.91 21.52 -25.98
C LYS A 370 -41.56 21.69 -26.67
N ASN A 371 -40.76 20.63 -26.69
CA ASN A 371 -39.48 20.54 -27.41
C ASN A 371 -38.39 21.54 -26.96
N VAL A 372 -38.25 21.77 -25.66
CA VAL A 372 -37.10 22.53 -25.17
C VAL A 372 -35.87 21.61 -25.17
N ARG A 373 -34.77 22.07 -25.78
CA ARG A 373 -33.52 21.30 -25.81
C ARG A 373 -33.01 21.06 -24.39
N GLY A 374 -32.57 19.84 -24.09
CA GLY A 374 -32.05 19.46 -22.78
C GLY A 374 -30.82 20.26 -22.34
N VAL A 375 -30.10 20.91 -23.26
CA VAL A 375 -29.06 21.91 -22.93
C VAL A 375 -29.58 23.07 -22.09
N ALA A 376 -30.86 23.45 -22.23
CA ALA A 376 -31.45 24.48 -21.38
C ALA A 376 -31.62 23.98 -19.93
N PHE A 377 -32.00 22.72 -19.75
CA PHE A 377 -32.06 22.08 -18.43
C PHE A 377 -30.66 21.99 -17.81
N LEU A 378 -29.66 21.56 -18.58
CA LEU A 378 -28.26 21.51 -18.14
C LEU A 378 -27.77 22.89 -17.64
N ASN A 379 -28.08 23.96 -18.37
CA ASN A 379 -27.73 25.32 -17.95
C ASN A 379 -28.41 25.75 -16.64
N ILE A 380 -29.66 25.33 -16.39
CA ILE A 380 -30.38 25.62 -15.13
C ILE A 380 -29.69 24.94 -13.95
N ILE A 381 -29.24 23.71 -14.11
CA ILE A 381 -28.51 22.97 -13.06
C ILE A 381 -27.02 23.34 -12.99
N GLY A 382 -26.56 24.29 -13.82
CA GLY A 382 -25.18 24.79 -13.81
C GLY A 382 -24.16 23.84 -14.46
N VAL A 383 -24.59 23.02 -15.41
CA VAL A 383 -23.76 22.07 -16.16
C VAL A 383 -23.66 22.50 -17.62
N ASP A 384 -22.44 22.69 -18.12
CA ASP A 384 -22.20 23.00 -19.54
C ASP A 384 -22.04 21.72 -20.34
N ALA A 385 -22.76 21.61 -21.46
CA ALA A 385 -22.70 20.45 -22.35
C ALA A 385 -21.34 20.33 -23.07
N GLY A 386 -20.63 21.45 -23.27
CA GLY A 386 -19.31 21.45 -23.91
C GLY A 386 -18.21 20.79 -23.07
N ASP A 387 -18.46 20.60 -21.77
CA ASP A 387 -17.45 20.12 -20.82
C ASP A 387 -17.38 18.59 -20.71
N LEU A 388 -18.21 17.83 -21.46
CA LEU A 388 -18.27 16.38 -21.39
C LEU A 388 -16.89 15.71 -21.50
N THR A 389 -16.14 16.04 -22.56
CA THR A 389 -14.81 15.45 -22.81
C THR A 389 -13.81 15.88 -21.75
N ARG A 390 -13.86 17.15 -21.30
CA ARG A 390 -13.00 17.66 -20.24
C ARG A 390 -13.23 16.90 -18.93
N ASN A 391 -14.48 16.65 -18.56
CA ASN A 391 -14.82 15.94 -17.34
C ASN A 391 -14.35 14.47 -17.38
N ILE A 392 -14.47 13.81 -18.53
CA ILE A 392 -13.94 12.46 -18.74
C ILE A 392 -12.41 12.43 -18.59
N ILE A 393 -11.71 13.35 -19.24
CA ILE A 393 -10.24 13.43 -19.16
C ILE A 393 -9.79 13.69 -17.72
N ILE A 394 -10.46 14.60 -17.00
CA ILE A 394 -10.13 14.87 -15.60
C ILE A 394 -10.38 13.63 -14.74
N LEU A 395 -11.44 12.87 -14.99
CA LEU A 395 -11.73 11.63 -14.27
C LEU A 395 -10.63 10.57 -14.48
N ASP A 396 -10.15 10.43 -15.72
CA ASP A 396 -9.02 9.55 -16.05
C ASP A 396 -7.70 10.03 -15.40
N CYS A 397 -7.45 11.34 -15.41
CA CYS A 397 -6.31 11.93 -14.71
C CYS A 397 -6.38 11.71 -13.20
N LEU A 398 -7.56 11.80 -12.58
CA LEU A 398 -7.76 11.52 -11.17
C LEU A 398 -7.48 10.05 -10.85
N TYR A 399 -7.91 9.11 -11.71
CA TYR A 399 -7.58 7.69 -11.57
C TYR A 399 -6.07 7.47 -11.58
N ALA A 400 -5.38 7.98 -12.61
CA ALA A 400 -3.93 7.85 -12.73
C ALA A 400 -3.20 8.53 -11.55
N GLY A 401 -3.63 9.72 -11.16
CA GLY A 401 -3.08 10.46 -10.02
C GLY A 401 -3.19 9.70 -8.70
N LEU A 402 -4.35 9.10 -8.43
CA LEU A 402 -4.57 8.29 -7.22
C LEU A 402 -3.73 7.02 -7.20
N LEU A 403 -3.55 6.36 -8.35
CA LEU A 403 -2.63 5.23 -8.46
C LEU A 403 -1.18 5.63 -8.22
N LEU A 404 -0.75 6.79 -8.73
CA LEU A 404 0.58 7.33 -8.48
C LEU A 404 0.78 7.69 -7.01
N VAL A 405 -0.24 8.25 -6.34
CA VAL A 405 -0.20 8.50 -4.89
C VAL A 405 -0.09 7.18 -4.14
N ALA A 406 -0.90 6.17 -4.47
CA ALA A 406 -0.81 4.85 -3.85
C ALA A 406 0.59 4.24 -4.03
N MET A 407 1.18 4.37 -5.22
CA MET A 407 2.54 3.93 -5.52
C MET A 407 3.59 4.69 -4.70
N LEU A 408 3.49 6.02 -4.61
CA LEU A 408 4.41 6.86 -3.86
C LEU A 408 4.37 6.52 -2.37
N VAL A 409 3.18 6.39 -1.78
CA VAL A 409 3.03 6.04 -0.36
C VAL A 409 3.55 4.63 -0.10
N LEU A 410 3.31 3.68 -1.00
CA LEU A 410 3.85 2.33 -0.90
C LEU A 410 5.39 2.36 -0.93
N TRP A 411 5.98 3.16 -1.83
CA TRP A 411 7.42 3.34 -1.95
C TRP A 411 8.04 3.99 -0.71
N LEU A 412 7.41 5.01 -0.13
CA LEU A 412 7.87 5.67 1.10
C LEU A 412 7.77 4.74 2.34
N ARG A 413 6.77 3.84 2.37
CA ARG A 413 6.54 2.90 3.49
C ARG A 413 7.48 1.69 3.44
N LEU A 414 7.98 1.33 2.26
CA LEU A 414 8.88 0.20 2.08
C LEU A 414 10.32 0.73 2.10
N PRO A 415 11.17 0.33 3.06
CA PRO A 415 12.58 0.65 2.96
C PRO A 415 13.11 0.02 1.67
N THR A 416 13.44 0.88 0.69
CA THR A 416 13.96 0.46 -0.61
C THR A 416 15.11 -0.50 -0.42
N THR A 417 15.14 -1.59 -1.18
CA THR A 417 16.23 -2.57 -1.26
C THR A 417 17.62 -1.94 -1.45
N ALA A 418 17.73 -0.69 -1.91
CA ALA A 418 18.97 0.09 -1.92
C ALA A 418 19.56 0.40 -0.52
N SER A 419 18.76 0.37 0.55
CA SER A 419 19.26 0.42 1.93
C SER A 419 19.71 -0.96 2.43
N MET A 420 19.14 -2.05 1.92
CA MET A 420 19.56 -3.42 2.26
C MET A 420 20.79 -3.87 1.45
N ALA A 421 20.91 -3.51 0.18
CA ALA A 421 22.07 -3.78 -0.66
C ALA A 421 23.32 -2.98 -0.24
N ARG A 422 23.14 -1.83 0.44
CA ARG A 422 24.24 -1.10 1.08
C ARG A 422 24.68 -1.72 2.42
N VAL A 423 23.82 -2.53 3.04
CA VAL A 423 24.13 -3.29 4.26
C VAL A 423 24.78 -4.63 3.95
N SER A 424 24.58 -5.22 2.75
CA SER A 424 25.33 -6.42 2.34
C SER A 424 26.65 -6.12 1.61
N ARG A 425 26.89 -4.86 1.21
CA ARG A 425 28.15 -4.39 0.58
C ARG A 425 29.08 -3.63 1.52
N ARG A 426 28.78 -3.60 2.82
CA ARG A 426 29.66 -3.03 3.84
C ARG A 426 29.96 -4.05 4.91
#